data_AF-A0A971S6X5-F1
#
_entry.id   AF-A0A971S6X5-F1
#
_cell.length_a   1.000
_cell.length_b   1.000
_cell.length_c   1.000
_cell.angle_alpha   90.00
_cell.angle_beta   90.00
_cell.angle_gamma   90.00
#
_symmetry.space_group_name_H-M   'P 1'
#
loop_
_entity.id
_entity.type
_entity.pdbx_description
1 polymer ?
#
loop_
_entity_poly.entity_id
_entity_poly.type
_entity_poly.pdbx_seq_one_letter_code
_entity_poly.pdbx_strand_id
1 'polypeptide(L)'
;MKEKNIAIISLILGVLNCLMLVVNRQWYMVVCYIVLGLGPILYAIKYFSNSIIENFRSLAWVDFMFGVSILSLAMSTFYGSGKFVFLQYIIGALLVVISIIALVKVVKEHRLSLIP
;
A
#
# COMPACT_ATOMS: atom_id res chain seq x y z
N MET A 1 -4.20 -8.07 15.66
CA MET A 1 -2.94 -8.02 14.87
C MET A 1 -2.08 -6.87 15.40
N LYS A 2 -0.77 -7.08 15.61
CA LYS A 2 0.13 -6.02 16.11
C LYS A 2 0.44 -5.01 14.99
N GLU A 3 0.68 -3.75 15.34
CA GLU A 3 1.01 -2.65 14.42
C GLU A 3 2.22 -2.99 13.56
N LYS A 4 3.26 -3.55 14.19
CA LYS A 4 4.46 -4.02 13.49
C LYS A 4 4.15 -5.06 12.41
N ASN A 5 3.18 -5.95 12.64
CA ASN A 5 2.81 -6.96 11.64
C ASN A 5 2.16 -6.30 10.42
N ILE A 6 1.30 -5.30 10.65
CA ILE A 6 0.66 -4.54 9.56
C ILE A 6 1.74 -3.80 8.75
N ALA A 7 2.67 -3.12 9.42
CA ALA A 7 3.74 -2.40 8.73
C ALA A 7 4.67 -3.33 7.91
N ILE A 8 4.94 -4.55 8.40
CA ILE A 8 5.69 -5.56 7.65
C ILE A 8 4.89 -6.00 6.41
N ILE A 9 3.58 -6.23 6.54
CA ILE A 9 2.73 -6.60 5.41
C ILE A 9 2.72 -5.48 4.36
N SER A 10 2.55 -4.22 4.77
CA SER A 10 2.60 -3.06 3.87
C SER A 10 3.92 -2.97 3.11
N LEU A 11 5.05 -3.19 3.81
CA LEU A 11 6.37 -3.24 3.19
C LEU A 11 6.46 -4.35 2.13
N ILE A 12 6.04 -5.57 2.47
CA ILE A 12 6.06 -6.72 1.56
C ILE A 12 5.19 -6.45 0.33
N LEU A 13 3.97 -5.94 0.52
CA LEU A 13 3.05 -5.62 -0.58
C LEU A 13 3.60 -4.52 -1.49
N GLY A 14 4.21 -3.48 -0.92
CA GLY A 14 4.89 -2.42 -1.69
C GLY A 14 6.04 -2.96 -2.53
N VAL A 15 6.89 -3.83 -1.95
CA VAL A 15 8.00 -4.48 -2.67
C VAL A 15 7.48 -5.38 -3.80
N LEU A 16 6.46 -6.20 -3.53
CA LEU A 16 5.84 -7.04 -4.55
C LEU A 16 5.25 -6.22 -5.69
N ASN A 17 4.63 -5.07 -5.40
CA ASN A 17 4.09 -4.17 -6.42
C ASN A 17 5.20 -3.61 -7.33
N CYS A 18 6.34 -3.22 -6.76
CA CYS A 18 7.50 -2.75 -7.53
C CYS A 18 8.09 -3.84 -8.43
N LEU A 19 8.21 -5.08 -7.93
CA LEU A 19 8.84 -6.20 -8.65
C LEU A 19 7.98 -6.73 -9.81
N MET A 20 6.66 -6.68 -9.67
CA MET A 20 5.71 -7.25 -10.62
C MET A 20 5.77 -6.65 -12.04
N LEU A 21 6.33 -5.46 -12.20
CA LEU A 21 6.31 -4.73 -13.48
C LEU A 21 7.65 -4.47 -14.12
N VAL A 22 8.77 -4.84 -13.48
CA VAL A 22 10.08 -4.87 -14.14
C VAL A 22 10.03 -5.79 -15.39
N VAL A 23 9.08 -6.71 -15.45
CA VAL A 23 8.88 -7.65 -16.55
C VAL A 23 8.04 -7.05 -17.71
N ASN A 24 7.43 -5.87 -17.54
CA ASN A 24 6.55 -5.28 -18.54
C ASN A 24 7.29 -4.32 -19.49
N ARG A 25 7.03 -4.43 -20.80
CA ARG A 25 7.72 -3.62 -21.83
C ARG A 25 7.26 -2.16 -21.88
N GLN A 26 6.13 -1.84 -21.28
CA GLN A 26 5.56 -0.49 -21.27
C GLN A 26 6.09 0.31 -20.08
N TRP A 27 7.14 1.11 -20.32
CA TRP A 27 7.85 1.89 -19.31
C TRP A 27 6.94 2.77 -18.45
N TYR A 28 5.88 3.36 -19.02
CA TYR A 28 4.97 4.23 -18.29
C TYR A 28 4.21 3.48 -17.18
N MET A 29 3.82 2.22 -17.43
CA MET A 29 3.19 1.38 -16.40
C MET A 29 4.19 1.02 -15.31
N VAL A 30 5.44 0.72 -15.70
CA VAL A 30 6.51 0.45 -14.73
C VAL A 30 6.67 1.62 -13.77
N VAL A 31 6.73 2.85 -14.29
CA VAL A 31 6.84 4.06 -13.46
C VAL A 31 5.64 4.21 -12.52
N CYS A 32 4.40 4.09 -13.02
CA CYS A 32 3.21 4.24 -12.19
C CYS A 32 3.19 3.29 -10.99
N TYR A 33 3.47 2.02 -11.21
CA TYR A 33 3.40 1.04 -10.13
C TYR A 33 4.64 1.02 -9.23
N ILE A 34 5.82 1.43 -9.73
CA ILE A 34 6.97 1.69 -8.85
C ILE A 34 6.61 2.82 -7.89
N VAL A 35 6.09 3.94 -8.40
CA VAL A 35 5.64 5.05 -7.54
C VAL A 35 4.60 4.54 -6.54
N LEU A 36 3.66 3.70 -6.97
CA LEU A 36 2.64 3.15 -6.08
C LEU A 36 3.17 2.11 -5.08
N GLY A 37 4.27 1.42 -5.37
CA GLY A 37 4.92 0.52 -4.42
C GLY A 37 5.81 1.25 -3.41
N LEU A 38 6.42 2.37 -3.83
CA LEU A 38 7.32 3.15 -2.98
C LEU A 38 6.60 3.84 -1.82
N GLY A 39 5.35 4.27 -1.98
CA GLY A 39 4.57 4.89 -0.90
C GLY A 39 4.52 4.02 0.37
N PRO A 40 3.93 2.81 0.31
CA PRO A 40 3.93 1.84 1.41
C PRO A 40 5.32 1.54 1.97
N ILE A 41 6.33 1.39 1.11
CA ILE A 41 7.72 1.10 1.53
C ILE A 41 8.27 2.24 2.39
N LEU A 42 8.21 3.48 1.89
CA LEU A 42 8.77 4.65 2.56
C LEU A 42 8.08 4.91 3.89
N TYR A 43 6.75 4.76 3.95
CA TYR A 43 6.00 4.98 5.19
C TYR A 43 6.15 3.82 6.19
N ALA A 44 6.36 2.60 5.71
CA ALA A 44 6.70 1.47 6.59
C ALA A 44 8.09 1.69 7.21
N ILE A 45 9.08 2.10 6.41
CA ILE A 45 10.41 2.48 6.91
C ILE A 45 10.29 3.62 7.92
N LYS A 46 9.52 4.68 7.61
CA LYS A 46 9.28 5.80 8.53
C LYS A 46 8.73 5.32 9.88
N TYR A 47 7.78 4.39 9.88
CA TYR A 47 7.23 3.81 11.10
C TYR A 47 8.24 2.93 11.86
N PHE A 48 9.08 2.15 11.16
CA PHE A 48 10.14 1.38 11.81
C PHE A 48 11.24 2.26 12.40
N SER A 49 11.58 3.38 11.76
CA SER A 49 12.53 4.35 12.28
C SER A 49 12.01 5.09 13.50
N ASN A 50 10.70 5.38 13.55
CA ASN A 50 10.07 6.03 14.69
C ASN A 50 8.65 5.46 14.91
N SER A 51 8.54 4.48 15.82
CA SER A 51 7.32 3.70 16.03
C SER A 51 6.26 4.39 16.89
N ILE A 52 6.05 5.68 16.65
CA ILE A 52 4.90 6.43 17.19
C ILE A 52 3.63 6.13 16.39
N ILE A 53 2.49 6.27 17.05
CA ILE A 53 1.20 5.86 16.50
C ILE A 53 0.72 6.79 15.36
N GLU A 54 1.19 8.04 15.31
CA GLU A 54 0.93 9.01 14.24
C GLU A 54 1.59 8.57 12.92
N ASN A 55 2.79 7.98 13.00
CA ASN A 55 3.46 7.41 11.84
C ASN A 55 2.74 6.16 11.36
N PHE A 56 2.23 5.33 12.28
CA PHE A 56 1.40 4.18 11.94
C PHE A 56 0.09 4.59 11.25
N ARG A 57 -0.59 5.64 11.76
CA ARG A 57 -1.78 6.23 11.12
C ARG A 57 -1.45 6.75 9.73
N SER A 58 -0.31 7.43 9.57
CA SER A 58 0.13 7.94 8.28
C SER A 58 0.38 6.82 7.27
N LEU A 59 1.04 5.75 7.70
CA LEU A 59 1.22 4.53 6.89
C LEU A 59 -0.12 3.94 6.45
N ALA A 60 -1.08 3.81 7.38
CA ALA A 60 -2.40 3.29 7.05
C ALA A 60 -3.11 4.12 5.97
N TRP A 61 -3.04 5.45 6.02
CA TRP A 61 -3.61 6.29 4.97
C TRP A 61 -2.90 6.17 3.62
N VAL A 62 -1.57 6.08 3.64
CA VAL A 62 -0.80 5.87 2.42
C VAL A 62 -1.16 4.53 1.80
N ASP A 63 -1.18 3.45 2.57
CA ASP A 63 -1.61 2.13 2.11
C ASP A 63 -3.02 2.16 1.53
N PHE A 64 -3.95 2.88 2.16
CA PHE A 64 -5.31 3.03 1.65
C PHE A 64 -5.34 3.73 0.28
N MET A 65 -4.77 4.93 0.19
CA MET A 65 -4.79 5.71 -1.05
C MET A 65 -4.08 5.00 -2.19
N PHE A 66 -2.93 4.38 -1.89
CA PHE A 66 -2.12 3.67 -2.87
C PHE A 66 -2.77 2.34 -3.26
N GLY A 67 -3.37 1.61 -2.33
CA GLY A 67 -4.14 0.41 -2.60
C GLY A 67 -5.33 0.67 -3.53
N VAL A 68 -6.11 1.72 -3.27
CA VAL A 68 -7.21 2.15 -4.17
C VAL A 68 -6.68 2.56 -5.55
N SER A 69 -5.55 3.27 -5.59
CA SER A 69 -4.92 3.67 -6.86
C SER A 69 -4.46 2.46 -7.68
N ILE A 70 -3.86 1.45 -7.04
CA ILE A 70 -3.47 0.19 -7.68
C ILE A 70 -4.70 -0.52 -8.26
N LEU A 71 -5.79 -0.61 -7.51
CA LEU A 71 -7.05 -1.20 -7.97
C LEU A 71 -7.63 -0.45 -9.17
N SER A 72 -7.60 0.89 -9.12
CA SER A 72 -8.07 1.75 -10.22
C SER A 72 -7.24 1.55 -11.50
N LEU A 73 -5.91 1.49 -11.38
CA LEU A 73 -5.03 1.23 -12.52
C LEU A 73 -5.19 -0.20 -13.07
N ALA A 74 -5.36 -1.20 -12.20
CA ALA A 74 -5.59 -2.58 -12.62
C ALA A 74 -6.91 -2.76 -13.41
N MET A 75 -7.92 -1.94 -13.12
CA MET A 75 -9.20 -1.88 -13.86
C MET A 75 -9.10 -1.12 -15.18
N SER A 76 -8.09 -0.28 -15.36
CA SER A 76 -7.94 0.52 -16.56
C SER A 76 -7.59 -0.35 -17.76
N THR A 77 -8.29 -0.14 -18.87
CA THR A 77 -7.93 -0.74 -20.16
C THR A 77 -6.58 -0.26 -20.69
N PHE A 78 -6.08 0.87 -20.20
CA PHE A 78 -4.80 1.46 -20.60
C PHE A 78 -3.64 1.06 -19.67
N TYR A 79 -3.90 0.93 -18.36
CA TYR A 79 -2.87 0.64 -17.34
C TYR A 79 -2.89 -0.81 -16.82
N GLY A 80 -3.88 -1.61 -17.24
CA GLY A 80 -3.99 -3.02 -16.86
C GLY A 80 -2.90 -3.88 -17.51
N SER A 81 -1.94 -4.35 -16.72
CA SER A 81 -0.94 -5.32 -17.20
C SER A 81 -1.57 -6.72 -17.39
N GLY A 82 -2.06 -7.05 -18.59
CA GLY A 82 -2.87 -8.27 -18.83
C GLY A 82 -2.36 -9.58 -18.19
N LYS A 83 -1.03 -9.76 -18.02
CA LYS A 83 -0.44 -10.94 -17.35
C LYS A 83 -0.40 -10.88 -15.82
N PHE A 84 -0.32 -9.69 -15.21
CA PHE A 84 -0.16 -9.50 -13.76
C PHE A 84 -1.29 -8.71 -13.10
N VAL A 85 -2.32 -8.31 -13.86
CA VAL A 85 -3.53 -7.63 -13.37
C VAL A 85 -4.14 -8.35 -12.17
N PHE A 86 -4.22 -9.68 -12.18
CA PHE A 86 -4.76 -10.43 -11.05
C PHE A 86 -3.96 -10.23 -9.76
N LEU A 87 -2.63 -10.20 -9.83
CA LEU A 87 -1.82 -9.96 -8.62
C LEU A 87 -1.92 -8.50 -8.17
N GLN A 88 -2.03 -7.55 -9.10
CA GLN A 88 -2.26 -6.14 -8.76
C GLN A 88 -3.59 -5.95 -8.02
N TYR A 89 -4.64 -6.69 -8.41
CA TYR A 89 -5.89 -6.72 -7.64
C TYR A 89 -5.70 -7.21 -6.23
N ILE A 90 -4.97 -8.32 -6.06
CA ILE A 90 -4.71 -8.88 -4.73
C ILE A 90 -3.91 -7.89 -3.88
N ILE A 91 -2.83 -7.32 -4.42
CA ILE A 91 -1.98 -6.37 -3.71
C ILE A 91 -2.77 -5.13 -3.31
N GLY A 92 -3.50 -4.52 -4.26
CA GLY A 92 -4.32 -3.34 -4.00
C GLY A 92 -5.41 -3.61 -2.97
N ALA A 93 -6.12 -4.74 -3.08
CA ALA A 93 -7.16 -5.12 -2.13
C ALA A 93 -6.61 -5.38 -0.73
N LEU A 94 -5.46 -6.08 -0.62
CA LEU A 94 -4.83 -6.34 0.66
C LEU A 94 -4.37 -5.04 1.33
N LEU A 95 -3.76 -4.11 0.58
CA LEU A 95 -3.38 -2.78 1.10
C LEU A 95 -4.61 -2.01 1.64
N VAL A 96 -5.73 -2.06 0.92
CA VAL A 96 -6.99 -1.43 1.38
C VAL A 96 -7.55 -2.11 2.64
N VAL A 97 -7.55 -3.43 2.70
CA VAL A 97 -8.10 -4.15 3.87
C VAL A 97 -7.24 -3.92 5.11
N ILE A 98 -5.92 -4.05 5.00
CA ILE A 98 -5.03 -3.86 6.16
C ILE A 98 -5.02 -2.40 6.63
N SER A 99 -5.15 -1.42 5.73
CA SER A 99 -5.23 -0.01 6.09
C SER A 99 -6.53 0.31 6.83
N ILE A 100 -7.67 -0.23 6.39
CA ILE A 100 -8.94 -0.07 7.13
C ILE A 100 -8.81 -0.66 8.54
N ILE A 101 -8.24 -1.87 8.67
CA ILE A 101 -7.99 -2.48 9.98
C ILE A 101 -7.09 -1.60 10.85
N ALA A 102 -6.02 -1.04 10.27
CA ALA A 102 -5.09 -0.15 10.96
C ALA A 102 -5.76 1.15 11.43
N LEU A 103 -6.56 1.80 10.56
CA LEU A 103 -7.29 3.02 10.91
C LEU A 103 -8.33 2.78 12.00
N VAL A 104 -9.07 1.67 11.93
CA VAL A 104 -10.00 1.27 13.00
C VAL A 104 -9.25 1.07 14.32
N LYS A 105 -8.07 0.47 14.28
CA LYS A 105 -7.22 0.27 15.46
C LYS A 105 -6.75 1.60 16.07
N VAL A 106 -6.28 2.53 15.23
CA VAL A 106 -5.85 3.87 15.65
C VAL A 106 -6.97 4.62 16.37
N VAL A 107 -8.20 4.57 15.85
CA VAL A 107 -9.34 5.26 16.47
C VAL A 107 -9.81 4.55 17.75
N LYS A 108 -9.98 3.22 17.71
CA LYS A 108 -10.57 2.47 18.84
C LYS A 108 -9.62 2.28 20.00
N GLU A 109 -8.36 1.97 19.74
CA GLU A 109 -7.39 1.63 20.79
C GLU A 109 -6.59 2.86 21.23
N HIS A 110 -6.26 3.74 20.30
CA HIS A 110 -5.35 4.88 20.56
C HIS A 110 -6.07 6.24 20.61
N ARG A 111 -7.39 6.28 20.39
CA ARG A 111 -8.27 7.48 20.47
C ARG A 111 -7.78 8.68 19.63
N LEU A 112 -7.00 8.42 18.60
CA LEU A 112 -6.54 9.44 17.68
C LEU A 112 -7.60 9.74 16.62
N SER A 113 -7.56 10.96 16.09
CA SER A 113 -8.37 11.34 14.93
C SER A 113 -8.08 10.40 13.76
N LEU A 114 -9.13 10.07 13.00
CA LEU A 114 -9.01 9.22 11.82
C LEU A 114 -8.12 9.90 10.77
N ILE A 115 -8.35 11.19 10.51
CA ILE A 115 -7.57 11.99 9.55
C ILE A 115 -6.29 12.48 10.23
N PRO A 116 -5.12 12.33 9.56
CA PRO A 116 -3.82 12.67 10.12
C PRO A 116 -3.57 14.15 10.32
#